data_AF-D3DH58-F1
#
_entry.id   AF-D3DH58-F1
#
_cell.length_a   1.000
_cell.length_b   1.000
_cell.length_c   1.000
_cell.angle_alpha   90.00
_cell.angle_beta   90.00
_cell.angle_gamma   90.00
#
_symmetry.space_group_name_H-M   'P 1'
#
loop_
_entity.id
_entity.type
_entity.pdbx_description
1 polymer ?
#
loop_
_entity_poly.entity_id
_entity_poly.type
_entity_poly.pdbx_seq_one_letter_code
_entity_poly.pdbx_strand_id
1 'polypeptide(L)' 'MKNLYTREELAGKGIYIQSDLPDSIEITDQAIVVKKGSHTVEIPLNSLRAKALLDRLSYKGELVQEIYL' A
#
# COMPACT_ATOMS: atom_id res chain seq x y z
N MET A 1 -12.69 4.60 -3.13
CA MET A 1 -11.92 5.88 -3.21
C MET A 1 -10.48 5.52 -3.55
N LYS A 2 -9.89 6.11 -4.61
CA LYS A 2 -8.53 5.76 -5.06
C LYS A 2 -7.50 6.62 -4.32
N ASN A 3 -6.68 6.01 -3.46
CA ASN A 3 -5.62 6.70 -2.73
C ASN A 3 -4.27 6.35 -3.35
N LEU A 4 -3.68 7.31 -4.07
CA LEU A 4 -2.38 7.21 -4.71
C LEU A 4 -1.35 7.97 -3.89
N TYR A 5 -0.29 7.28 -3.46
CA TYR A 5 0.86 7.85 -2.77
C TYR A 5 2.04 7.92 -3.73
N THR A 6 2.62 9.10 -3.89
CA THR A 6 3.77 9.32 -4.76
C THR A 6 5.08 8.95 -4.06
N ARG A 7 6.15 8.74 -4.83
CA ARG A 7 7.50 8.49 -4.33
C ARG A 7 7.94 9.49 -3.24
N GLU A 8 7.59 10.76 -3.38
CA GLU A 8 7.96 11.83 -2.45
C GLU A 8 7.26 11.66 -1.10
N GLU A 9 5.96 11.36 -1.11
CA GLU A 9 5.20 11.08 0.11
C GLU A 9 5.70 9.82 0.82
N LEU A 10 6.06 8.80 0.03
CA LEU A 10 6.59 7.54 0.53
C LEU A 10 7.98 7.71 1.13
N ALA A 11 8.82 8.56 0.52
CA ALA A 11 10.12 8.94 1.07
C ALA A 11 9.97 9.69 2.40
N GLY A 12 9.05 10.67 2.46
CA GLY A 12 8.76 11.42 3.68
C GLY A 12 8.21 10.55 4.82
N LYS A 13 7.52 9.45 4.48
CA LYS A 13 7.00 8.47 5.44
C LYS A 13 7.96 7.30 5.74
N GLY A 14 9.14 7.26 5.11
CA GLY A 14 10.12 6.19 5.29
C GLY A 14 9.60 4.81 4.86
N ILE A 15 8.78 4.76 3.80
CA ILE A 15 8.19 3.51 3.31
C ILE A 15 9.09 2.90 2.24
N TYR A 16 9.67 1.75 2.58
CA TYR A 16 10.53 0.97 1.70
C TYR A 16 9.96 -0.45 1.52
N ILE A 17 10.02 -0.94 0.30
CA ILE A 17 9.62 -2.29 -0.09
C ILE A 17 10.90 -3.04 -0.45
N GLN A 18 11.21 -4.12 0.28
CA GLN A 18 12.43 -4.92 0.06
C GLN A 18 13.71 -4.06 0.03
N SER A 19 13.81 -3.09 0.95
CA SER A 19 14.92 -2.14 1.06
C SER A 19 15.02 -1.10 -0.06
N ASP A 20 13.99 -0.98 -0.90
CA ASP A 20 13.92 0.00 -1.97
C ASP A 20 12.73 0.94 -1.84
N LEU A 21 12.89 2.18 -2.31
CA LEU A 21 11.82 3.16 -2.37
C LEU A 21 10.96 2.91 -3.64
N PRO A 22 9.67 2.55 -3.51
CA PRO A 22 8.77 2.43 -4.66
C PRO A 22 8.47 3.80 -5.29
N ASP A 23 8.11 3.80 -6.57
CA ASP A 23 7.74 5.02 -7.30
C ASP A 23 6.32 5.49 -6.96
N SER A 24 5.42 4.55 -6.71
CA SER A 24 4.10 4.85 -6.19
C SER A 24 3.47 3.66 -5.51
N ILE A 25 2.56 3.95 -4.59
CA ILE A 25 1.67 2.96 -3.99
C ILE A 25 0.24 3.42 -4.22
N GLU A 26 -0.56 2.57 -4.84
CA GLU A 26 -1.98 2.78 -5.03
C GLU A 26 -2.75 1.82 -4.15
N ILE A 27 -3.66 2.35 -3.33
CA ILE A 27 -4.58 1.54 -2.54
C ILE A 27 -5.93 1.51 -3.26
N THR A 28 -6.35 0.30 -3.61
CA THR A 28 -7.67 0.00 -4.18
C THR A 28 -8.51 -0.77 -3.16
N ASP A 29 -9.78 -1.00 -3.45
CA ASP A 29 -10.68 -1.77 -2.57
C ASP A 29 -10.35 -3.28 -2.54
N GLN A 30 -9.48 -3.77 -3.43
CA GLN A 30 -9.11 -5.19 -3.52
C GLN A 30 -7.66 -5.46 -3.11
N ALA A 31 -6.73 -4.56 -3.47
CA ALA A 31 -5.31 -4.74 -3.27
C ALA A 31 -4.56 -3.42 -3.13
N ILE A 32 -3.35 -3.51 -2.56
CA ILE A 32 -2.34 -2.45 -2.60
C ILE A 32 -1.41 -2.73 -3.77
N VAL A 33 -1.38 -1.83 -4.74
CA VAL A 33 -0.54 -1.93 -5.94
C VAL A 33 0.69 -1.07 -5.73
N VAL A 34 1.85 -1.69 -5.73
CA VAL A 34 3.15 -1.03 -5.58
C VAL A 34 3.86 -1.01 -6.92
N LYS A 35 4.18 0.17 -7.43
CA LYS A 35 4.91 0.35 -8.69
C LYS A 35 6.34 0.77 -8.43
N LYS A 36 7.28 0.12 -9.13
CA LYS A 36 8.71 0.44 -9.11
C LYS A 36 9.32 0.16 -10.48
N GLY A 37 9.62 1.20 -11.24
CA GLY A 37 10.08 1.12 -12.62
C GLY A 37 9.08 0.34 -13.48
N SER A 38 9.56 -0.73 -14.11
CA SER A 38 8.76 -1.68 -14.89
C SER A 38 8.07 -2.76 -14.04
N HIS A 39 8.36 -2.83 -12.74
CA HIS A 39 7.80 -3.83 -11.85
C HIS A 39 6.55 -3.30 -11.14
N THR A 40 5.51 -4.12 -11.15
CA THR A 40 4.29 -3.89 -10.35
C THR A 40 4.10 -5.08 -9.44
N VAL A 41 3.89 -4.81 -8.15
CA VAL A 41 3.62 -5.82 -7.12
C VAL A 41 2.27 -5.55 -6.51
N GLU A 42 1.37 -6.52 -6.61
CA GLU A 42 0.06 -6.45 -5.97
C GLU A 42 0.10 -7.19 -4.64
N ILE A 43 -0.36 -6.52 -3.59
CA ILE A 43 -0.41 -7.04 -2.23
C ILE A 43 -1.88 -7.15 -1.83
N PRO A 44 -2.41 -8.36 -1.60
CA PRO A 44 -3.78 -8.56 -1.15
C PRO A 44 -4.06 -7.82 0.17
N LEU A 45 -5.19 -7.12 0.26
CA LEU A 45 -5.54 -6.33 1.45
C LEU A 45 -5.67 -7.17 2.72
N ASN A 46 -6.11 -8.42 2.59
CA ASN A 46 -6.26 -9.37 3.70
C ASN A 46 -4.93 -9.93 4.23
N SER A 47 -3.78 -9.50 3.69
CA SER A 47 -2.46 -9.95 4.14
C SER A 47 -1.90 -9.12 5.30
N LEU A 48 -1.09 -9.75 6.15
CA LEU A 48 -0.32 -9.04 7.20
C LEU A 48 0.57 -7.94 6.62
N ARG A 49 1.08 -8.15 5.40
CA ARG A 49 1.90 -7.17 4.68
C ARG A 49 1.10 -5.93 4.30
N ALA A 50 -0.14 -6.10 3.83
CA ALA A 50 -1.02 -4.97 3.53
C ALA A 50 -1.35 -4.19 4.80
N LYS A 51 -1.73 -4.87 5.89
CA LYS A 51 -2.02 -4.21 7.17
C LYS A 51 -0.84 -3.35 7.66
N ALA A 52 0.37 -3.90 7.64
CA ALA A 52 1.58 -3.18 8.05
C ALA A 52 1.94 -1.98 7.14
N LEU A 53 1.55 -2.02 5.86
CA LEU A 53 1.71 -0.88 4.94
C LEU A 53 0.66 0.20 5.21
N LEU A 54 -0.59 -0.19 5.42
CA LEU A 54 -1.69 0.72 5.70
C LEU A 54 -1.49 1.50 7.00
N ASP A 55 -1.02 0.83 8.06
CA ASP A 55 -0.67 1.44 9.34
C ASP A 55 0.43 2.51 9.14
N ARG A 56 1.49 2.19 8.39
CA ARG A 56 2.58 3.13 8.07
C ARG A 56 2.14 4.29 7.18
N LEU A 57 1.23 4.04 6.24
CA LEU A 57 0.64 5.09 5.41
C LEU A 57 -0.28 6.01 6.20
N SER A 58 -0.64 5.63 7.43
CA SER A 58 -1.69 6.26 8.23
C SER A 58 -3.00 6.33 7.44
N TYR A 59 -3.29 5.25 6.72
CA TYR A 59 -4.48 5.15 5.88
C TYR A 59 -5.73 5.24 6.75
N LYS A 60 -6.53 6.30 6.56
CA LYS A 60 -7.79 6.55 7.30
C LYS A 60 -9.05 6.11 6.53
N GLY A 61 -8.89 5.45 5.38
CA GLY A 61 -10.05 4.93 4.64
C GLY A 61 -10.64 3.70 5.34
N GLU A 62 -11.95 3.52 5.23
CA GLU A 62 -12.62 2.30 5.68
C GLU A 62 -12.19 1.14 4.77
N LEU A 63 -11.40 0.22 5.31
CA LEU A 63 -11.19 -1.07 4.68
C LEU A 63 -12.29 -1.99 5.18
N VAL A 64 -13.25 -2.30 4.31
CA VAL A 64 -14.25 -3.31 4.59
C VAL A 64 -13.56 -4.67 4.52
N GLN A 65 -12.96 -5.09 5.62
CA GLN A 65 -12.42 -6.43 5.75
C GLN A 65 -13.59 -7.35 6.12
N GLU A 66 -14.09 -8.12 5.16
CA GLU A 66 -15.07 -9.17 5.44
C GLU A 66 -14.42 -10.24 6.33
N ILE A 67 -14.89 -10.36 7.59
CA ILE A 67 -14.48 -11.42 8.51
C ILE A 67 -15.52 -12.54 8.39
N TYR A 68 -15.13 -13.68 7.82
CA TYR A 68 -15.91 -14.91 7.96
C TYR A 68 -15.58 -15.53 9.33
N LEU A 69 -16.60 -15.58 10.21
CA LEU A 69 -16.58 -16.23 11.54
C LEU A 69 -16.78 -17.74 11.42
#